data_AF-A0A7S2MUN2-F1
#
_entry.id   AF-A0A7S2MUN2-F1
#
_cell.length_a   1.000
_cell.length_b   1.000
_cell.length_c   1.000
_cell.angle_alpha   90.00
_cell.angle_beta   90.00
_cell.angle_gamma   90.00
#
_symmetry.space_group_name_H-M   'P 1'
#
loop_
_entity.id
_entity.type
_entity.pdbx_description
1 polymer ?
#
loop_
_entity_poly.entity_id
_entity_poly.type
_entity_poly.pdbx_seq_one_letter_code
_entity_poly.pdbx_strand_id
1 'polypeptide(L)'
;VDEVKRLSPETLHLKKGKKIRCECFIKAIGTLPSFKVDKEMGIKELVGFWVNGDPLRPIMNGTKGVQAKNFGSFSVGPGFAPMVKILNYFIENPDDWWYVKDKLPTNKAGVWPAFVVGAAYGLPCFMALNGTLPMLAGQCNEMDAIKARKQNENLPMHMYLNRCKMEWEAYIAFFRKHNLVDDRPDPPYPYTEETMSHLVQKAEKMWAGEKVTAD
;
A
#
# COMPACT_ATOMS: atom_id res chain seq x y z
N VAL A 1 3.91 -29.45 3.64
CA VAL A 1 4.39 -28.42 4.59
C VAL A 1 4.27 -28.99 6.01
N ASP A 2 5.25 -28.76 6.89
CA ASP A 2 5.26 -29.20 8.29
C ASP A 2 5.24 -27.96 9.20
N GLU A 3 4.71 -28.06 10.42
CA GLU A 3 4.47 -26.92 11.32
C GLU A 3 5.49 -26.85 12.44
N VAL A 4 5.87 -25.63 12.85
CA VAL A 4 6.74 -25.43 14.01
C VAL A 4 5.96 -25.72 15.30
N LYS A 5 6.44 -26.67 16.10
CA LYS A 5 5.87 -27.04 17.40
C LYS A 5 6.45 -26.19 18.54
N ARG A 6 7.77 -26.03 18.56
CA ARG A 6 8.51 -25.23 19.56
C ARG A 6 9.89 -24.84 19.06
N LEU A 7 10.49 -23.89 19.77
CA LEU A 7 11.83 -23.39 19.52
C LEU A 7 12.75 -23.83 20.67
N SER A 8 14.00 -24.15 20.37
CA SER A 8 15.10 -24.23 21.34
C SER A 8 16.33 -23.54 20.75
N PRO A 9 17.42 -23.34 21.53
CA PRO A 9 18.65 -22.75 21.00
C PRO A 9 19.06 -23.41 19.68
N GLU A 10 19.23 -22.58 18.65
CA GLU A 10 19.60 -22.95 17.28
C GLU A 10 18.75 -24.04 16.60
N THR A 11 17.53 -24.35 17.10
CA THR A 11 16.77 -25.50 16.60
C THR A 11 15.27 -25.24 16.53
N LEU A 12 14.70 -25.47 15.35
CA LEU A 12 13.25 -25.58 15.13
C LEU A 12 12.81 -27.03 15.33
N HIS A 13 11.85 -27.25 16.22
CA HIS A 13 11.20 -28.56 16.41
C HIS A 13 9.89 -28.57 15.65
N LEU A 14 9.76 -29.42 14.64
CA LEU A 14 8.54 -29.53 13.86
C LEU A 14 7.57 -30.55 14.47
N LYS A 15 6.27 -30.41 14.18
CA LYS A 15 5.23 -31.30 14.73
C LYS A 15 5.43 -32.76 14.35
N LYS A 16 5.98 -33.06 13.16
CA LYS A 16 6.28 -34.43 12.73
C LYS A 16 7.61 -34.98 13.27
N GLY A 17 8.22 -34.32 14.24
CA GLY A 17 9.43 -34.79 14.93
C GLY A 17 10.76 -34.41 14.27
N LYS A 18 10.74 -33.88 13.05
CA LYS A 18 11.94 -33.35 12.40
C LYS A 18 12.48 -32.14 13.17
N LYS A 19 13.81 -32.08 13.30
CA LYS A 19 14.53 -30.92 13.86
C LYS A 19 15.30 -30.25 12.74
N ILE A 20 15.25 -28.93 12.68
CA ILE A 20 16.04 -28.12 11.74
C ILE A 20 16.96 -27.24 12.57
N ARG A 21 18.27 -27.36 12.34
CA ARG A 21 19.24 -26.43 12.91
C ARG A 21 19.17 -25.11 12.15
N CYS A 22 19.03 -24.00 12.85
CA CYS A 22 19.04 -22.66 12.25
C CYS A 22 19.49 -21.63 13.29
N GLU A 23 20.33 -20.69 12.86
CA GLU A 23 20.75 -19.55 13.69
C GLU A 23 19.66 -18.46 13.72
N CYS A 24 18.95 -18.32 12.61
CA CYS A 24 17.85 -17.38 12.45
C CYS A 24 16.68 -18.07 11.74
N PHE A 25 15.45 -17.72 12.13
CA PHE A 25 14.26 -18.04 11.36
C PHE A 25 13.37 -16.80 11.31
N ILE A 26 12.74 -16.57 10.15
CA ILE A 26 11.88 -15.41 9.93
C ILE A 26 10.43 -15.87 9.97
N LYS A 27 9.64 -15.26 10.86
CA LYS A 27 8.21 -15.52 10.97
C LYS A 27 7.42 -14.53 10.12
N ALA A 28 7.15 -14.88 8.86
CA ALA A 28 6.39 -14.04 7.93
C ALA A 28 4.88 -14.37 7.93
N ILE A 29 4.24 -14.40 9.11
CA ILE A 29 2.81 -14.81 9.23
C ILE A 29 1.82 -13.64 9.36
N GLY A 30 2.29 -12.40 9.24
CA GLY A 30 1.47 -11.20 9.46
C GLY A 30 1.07 -10.97 10.92
N THR A 31 0.04 -10.15 11.12
CA THR A 31 -0.48 -9.76 12.44
C THR A 31 -2.00 -9.93 12.49
N LEU A 32 -2.54 -10.12 13.70
CA LEU A 32 -3.98 -10.14 13.95
C LEU A 32 -4.38 -8.92 14.79
N PRO A 33 -5.50 -8.27 14.48
CA PRO A 33 -5.98 -7.16 15.29
C PRO A 33 -6.47 -7.67 16.66
N SER A 34 -6.35 -6.81 17.69
CA SER A 34 -6.68 -7.16 19.07
C SER A 34 -7.39 -6.01 19.77
N PHE A 35 -8.53 -6.31 20.41
CA PHE A 35 -9.25 -5.34 21.24
C PHE A 35 -8.44 -4.86 22.45
N LYS A 36 -7.38 -5.60 22.83
CA LYS A 36 -6.45 -5.13 23.87
C LYS A 36 -5.78 -3.82 23.46
N VAL A 37 -5.50 -3.61 22.16
CA VAL A 37 -4.90 -2.36 21.68
C VAL A 37 -5.85 -1.19 21.96
N ASP A 38 -7.14 -1.31 21.63
CA ASP A 38 -8.13 -0.28 21.95
C ASP A 38 -8.18 0.01 23.46
N LYS A 39 -8.17 -1.04 24.29
CA LYS A 39 -8.21 -0.89 25.75
C LYS A 39 -6.99 -0.16 26.29
N GLU A 40 -5.79 -0.64 25.96
CA GLU A 40 -4.52 -0.07 26.46
C GLU A 40 -4.30 1.35 25.94
N MET A 41 -4.71 1.61 24.69
CA MET A 41 -4.61 2.94 24.08
C MET A 41 -5.83 3.83 24.35
N GLY A 42 -6.83 3.36 25.11
CA GLY A 42 -8.05 4.12 25.39
C GLY A 42 -8.83 4.58 24.14
N ILE A 43 -8.88 3.76 23.09
CA ILE A 43 -9.58 4.03 21.84
C ILE A 43 -11.06 3.65 22.02
N LYS A 44 -11.94 4.66 22.06
CA LYS A 44 -13.40 4.46 22.07
C LYS A 44 -13.95 4.50 20.65
N GLU A 45 -13.40 5.40 19.85
CA GLU A 45 -13.69 5.55 18.43
C GLU A 45 -12.48 6.11 17.70
N LEU A 46 -12.47 5.95 16.39
CA LEU A 46 -11.53 6.58 15.48
C LEU A 46 -12.29 7.61 14.67
N VAL A 47 -11.87 8.87 14.69
CA VAL A 47 -12.44 9.94 13.85
C VAL A 47 -11.41 10.23 12.76
N GLY A 48 -11.72 9.85 11.52
CA GLY A 48 -10.71 9.77 10.48
C GLY A 48 -9.59 8.81 10.90
N PHE A 49 -8.38 9.32 11.11
CA PHE A 49 -7.23 8.54 11.61
C PHE A 49 -6.87 8.85 13.06
N TRP A 50 -7.70 9.60 13.79
CA TRP A 50 -7.34 10.13 15.12
C TRP A 50 -8.17 9.49 16.22
N VAL A 51 -7.48 9.03 17.27
CA VAL A 51 -8.09 8.36 18.42
C VAL A 51 -8.99 9.34 19.16
N ASN A 52 -10.28 9.02 19.26
CA ASN A 52 -11.31 9.84 19.90
C ASN A 52 -11.36 11.29 19.37
N GLY A 53 -10.92 11.52 18.13
CA GLY A 53 -10.84 12.86 17.53
C GLY A 53 -9.75 13.77 18.11
N ASP A 54 -8.75 13.20 18.78
CA ASP A 54 -7.58 13.94 19.26
C ASP A 54 -6.51 14.05 18.14
N PRO A 55 -6.26 15.25 17.58
CA PRO A 55 -5.34 15.44 16.46
C PRO A 55 -3.88 15.04 16.78
N LEU A 56 -3.53 14.94 18.06
CA LEU A 56 -2.18 14.55 18.51
C LEU A 56 -2.02 13.03 18.70
N ARG A 57 -3.10 12.26 18.48
CA ARG A 57 -3.12 10.81 18.66
C ARG A 57 -3.54 10.09 17.37
N PRO A 58 -2.77 10.26 16.27
CA PRO A 58 -3.02 9.53 15.06
C PRO A 58 -2.75 8.03 15.24
N ILE A 59 -3.57 7.20 14.61
CA ILE A 59 -3.31 5.77 14.43
C ILE A 59 -3.70 5.39 13.00
N MET A 60 -2.78 4.68 12.35
CA MET A 60 -2.99 4.12 11.03
C MET A 60 -2.57 2.66 11.04
N ASN A 61 -3.39 1.81 10.44
CA ASN A 61 -3.07 0.43 10.17
C ASN A 61 -3.42 0.07 8.72
N GLY A 62 -3.00 -1.11 8.30
CA GLY A 62 -3.45 -1.67 7.03
C GLY A 62 -4.97 -1.87 7.06
N THR A 63 -5.64 -1.51 5.97
CA THR A 63 -7.09 -1.67 5.86
C THR A 63 -7.48 -3.14 5.92
N LYS A 64 -8.61 -3.43 6.55
CA LYS A 64 -9.18 -4.77 6.51
C LYS A 64 -9.66 -5.11 5.10
N GLY A 65 -8.99 -6.09 4.50
CA GLY A 65 -9.32 -6.58 3.17
C GLY A 65 -8.89 -5.62 2.06
N VAL A 66 -9.26 -5.98 0.83
CA VAL A 66 -8.89 -5.23 -0.37
C VAL A 66 -10.15 -4.91 -1.15
N GLN A 67 -10.32 -3.64 -1.52
CA GLN A 67 -11.44 -3.22 -2.35
C GLN A 67 -11.11 -3.46 -3.83
N ALA A 68 -11.52 -4.63 -4.33
CA ALA A 68 -11.15 -5.08 -5.67
C ALA A 68 -11.63 -4.18 -6.81
N LYS A 69 -12.64 -3.34 -6.57
CA LYS A 69 -13.15 -2.40 -7.58
C LYS A 69 -12.15 -1.29 -7.94
N ASN A 70 -11.25 -0.94 -7.01
CA ASN A 70 -10.34 0.22 -7.15
C ASN A 70 -8.91 -0.18 -6.76
N PHE A 71 -8.36 -1.23 -7.36
CA PHE A 71 -6.96 -1.63 -7.13
C PHE A 71 -5.99 -0.54 -7.63
N GLY A 72 -5.23 0.05 -6.71
CA GLY A 72 -4.13 0.97 -7.06
C GLY A 72 -2.74 0.38 -6.82
N SER A 73 -2.59 -0.57 -5.88
CA SER A 73 -1.32 -1.24 -5.58
C SER A 73 -1.56 -2.50 -4.73
N PHE A 74 -0.61 -3.44 -4.76
CA PHE A 74 -0.52 -4.55 -3.80
C PHE A 74 0.36 -4.24 -2.58
N SER A 75 0.94 -3.04 -2.54
CA SER A 75 1.73 -2.56 -1.42
C SER A 75 1.02 -1.39 -0.74
N VAL A 76 1.00 -1.42 0.59
CA VAL A 76 0.61 -0.27 1.42
C VAL A 76 1.73 0.79 1.50
N GLY A 77 2.97 0.39 1.19
CA GLY A 77 4.17 1.22 1.27
C GLY A 77 4.03 2.60 0.61
N PRO A 78 3.61 2.67 -0.67
CA PRO A 78 3.43 3.93 -1.36
C PRO A 78 2.48 4.91 -0.67
N GLY A 79 1.45 4.43 0.02
CA GLY A 79 0.47 5.27 0.69
C GLY A 79 0.96 5.87 2.01
N PHE A 80 2.03 5.34 2.61
CA PHE A 80 2.50 5.82 3.91
C PHE A 80 3.19 7.19 3.86
N ALA A 81 3.87 7.52 2.76
CA ALA A 81 4.58 8.81 2.66
C ALA A 81 3.63 10.03 2.80
N PRO A 82 2.55 10.16 1.98
CA PRO A 82 1.59 11.25 2.18
C PRO A 82 0.83 11.11 3.51
N MET A 83 0.60 9.90 4.00
CA MET A 83 -0.06 9.69 5.30
C MET A 83 0.74 10.24 6.47
N VAL A 84 2.05 10.02 6.52
CA VAL A 84 2.88 10.62 7.58
C VAL A 84 2.75 12.14 7.59
N LYS A 85 2.67 12.77 6.40
CA LYS A 85 2.46 14.22 6.31
C LYS A 85 1.08 14.62 6.84
N ILE A 86 0.02 13.89 6.49
CA ILE A 86 -1.34 14.10 7.03
C ILE A 86 -1.37 13.98 8.55
N LEU A 87 -0.81 12.91 9.11
CA LEU A 87 -0.88 12.64 10.55
C LEU A 87 -0.09 13.68 11.36
N ASN A 88 1.00 14.22 10.80
CA ASN A 88 1.80 15.26 11.44
C ASN A 88 1.24 16.68 11.20
N TYR A 89 0.38 16.88 10.20
CA TYR A 89 -0.09 18.21 9.82
C TYR A 89 -0.71 19.00 10.97
N PHE A 90 -1.53 18.34 11.79
CA PHE A 90 -2.24 18.99 12.91
C PHE A 90 -1.36 19.20 14.14
N ILE A 91 -0.13 18.68 14.15
CA ILE A 91 0.88 19.09 15.15
C ILE A 91 1.37 20.50 14.83
N GLU A 92 1.59 20.77 13.54
CA GLU A 92 2.07 22.06 13.04
C GLU A 92 0.94 23.10 12.91
N ASN A 93 -0.26 22.63 12.56
CA ASN A 93 -1.44 23.47 12.27
C ASN A 93 -2.66 22.98 13.08
N PRO A 94 -2.64 23.09 14.42
CA PRO A 94 -3.70 22.53 15.27
C PRO A 94 -5.07 23.17 15.05
N ASP A 95 -5.11 24.45 14.69
CA ASP A 95 -6.37 25.19 14.45
C ASP A 95 -7.15 24.64 13.25
N ASP A 96 -6.44 24.04 12.28
CA ASP A 96 -7.05 23.48 11.08
C ASP A 96 -7.93 22.26 11.36
N TRP A 97 -7.70 21.59 12.50
CA TRP A 97 -8.47 20.42 12.92
C TRP A 97 -9.97 20.72 13.03
N TRP A 98 -10.31 21.91 13.54
CA TRP A 98 -11.70 22.29 13.80
C TRP A 98 -12.53 22.42 12.51
N TYR A 99 -11.90 22.67 11.36
CA TYR A 99 -12.60 22.79 10.08
C TYR A 99 -12.94 21.45 9.43
N VAL A 100 -12.29 20.36 9.88
CA VAL A 100 -12.38 19.05 9.23
C VAL A 100 -12.92 17.95 10.14
N LYS A 101 -12.76 18.04 11.47
CA LYS A 101 -13.11 16.96 12.42
C LYS A 101 -14.53 16.40 12.22
N ASP A 102 -15.51 17.27 11.94
CA ASP A 102 -16.92 16.91 11.83
C ASP A 102 -17.30 16.38 10.43
N LYS A 103 -16.35 16.46 9.48
CA LYS A 103 -16.47 15.93 8.12
C LYS A 103 -15.82 14.55 7.97
N LEU A 104 -15.04 14.12 8.98
CA LEU A 104 -14.37 12.83 8.96
C LEU A 104 -15.35 11.73 9.38
N PRO A 105 -15.28 10.54 8.75
CA PRO A 105 -16.07 9.41 9.19
C PRO A 105 -15.58 8.94 10.57
N THR A 106 -16.48 8.29 11.31
CA THR A 106 -16.17 7.71 12.62
C THR A 106 -16.27 6.18 12.58
N ASN A 107 -15.28 5.50 13.15
CA ASN A 107 -15.28 4.04 13.31
C ASN A 107 -15.30 3.67 14.80
N LYS A 108 -16.20 2.77 15.18
CA LYS A 108 -16.31 2.22 16.54
C LYS A 108 -16.02 0.74 16.54
N ALA A 109 -15.57 0.24 17.70
CA ALA A 109 -15.39 -1.18 17.89
C ALA A 109 -16.71 -1.94 17.63
N GLY A 110 -16.62 -3.02 16.88
CA GLY A 110 -17.73 -3.91 16.58
C GLY A 110 -17.23 -5.35 16.58
N VAL A 111 -17.35 -6.04 15.44
CA VAL A 111 -16.68 -7.34 15.23
C VAL A 111 -15.15 -7.20 15.24
N TRP A 112 -14.64 -6.00 14.92
CA TRP A 112 -13.22 -5.66 14.92
C TRP A 112 -12.95 -4.51 15.89
N PRO A 113 -11.71 -4.38 16.39
CA PRO A 113 -11.28 -3.20 17.16
C PRO A 113 -11.52 -1.89 16.41
N ALA A 114 -11.75 -0.80 17.13
CA ALA A 114 -12.00 0.53 16.59
C ALA A 114 -10.86 1.05 15.71
N PHE A 115 -9.61 0.71 16.04
CA PHE A 115 -8.47 1.11 15.19
C PHE A 115 -8.43 0.38 13.83
N VAL A 116 -9.22 -0.68 13.62
CA VAL A 116 -9.25 -1.45 12.37
C VAL A 116 -10.32 -0.90 11.44
N VAL A 117 -9.86 -0.28 10.36
CA VAL A 117 -10.73 0.35 9.36
C VAL A 117 -10.78 -0.45 8.06
N GLY A 118 -11.93 -0.42 7.38
CA GLY A 118 -12.07 -0.99 6.04
C GLY A 118 -11.57 -0.05 4.94
N ALA A 119 -11.36 -0.57 3.74
CA ALA A 119 -10.96 0.25 2.58
C ALA A 119 -11.97 1.38 2.27
N ALA A 120 -13.27 1.10 2.43
CA ALA A 120 -14.35 2.07 2.25
C ALA A 120 -14.35 3.22 3.27
N TYR A 121 -13.59 3.09 4.37
CA TYR A 121 -13.43 4.14 5.37
C TYR A 121 -12.26 5.07 5.02
N GLY A 122 -11.13 4.51 4.59
CA GLY A 122 -9.91 5.29 4.34
C GLY A 122 -10.05 6.32 3.21
N LEU A 123 -10.66 5.94 2.08
CA LEU A 123 -10.78 6.83 0.93
C LEU A 123 -11.60 8.11 1.23
N PRO A 124 -12.79 8.03 1.85
CA PRO A 124 -13.51 9.22 2.31
C PRO A 124 -12.71 10.11 3.28
N CYS A 125 -11.92 9.55 4.19
CA CYS A 125 -11.05 10.35 5.07
C CYS A 125 -10.09 11.22 4.25
N PHE A 126 -9.40 10.62 3.27
CA PHE A 126 -8.48 11.34 2.41
C PHE A 126 -9.18 12.43 1.60
N MET A 127 -10.34 12.13 1.03
CA MET A 127 -11.11 13.11 0.26
C MET A 127 -11.57 14.29 1.12
N ALA A 128 -12.01 14.03 2.35
CA ALA A 128 -12.43 15.07 3.29
C ALA A 128 -11.25 15.98 3.68
N LEU A 129 -10.08 15.41 3.94
CA LEU A 129 -8.86 16.15 4.29
C LEU A 129 -8.38 17.01 3.10
N ASN A 130 -8.15 16.39 1.94
CA ASN A 130 -7.62 17.09 0.76
C ASN A 130 -8.59 18.14 0.22
N GLY A 131 -9.90 17.88 0.30
CA GLY A 131 -10.92 18.83 -0.15
C GLY A 131 -11.15 19.99 0.80
N THR A 132 -10.85 19.83 2.09
CA THR A 132 -11.05 20.88 3.10
C THR A 132 -9.78 21.70 3.36
N LEU A 133 -8.60 21.11 3.19
CA LEU A 133 -7.32 21.70 3.56
C LEU A 133 -6.39 21.78 2.34
N PRO A 134 -6.49 22.84 1.51
CA PRO A 134 -5.69 22.99 0.30
C PRO A 134 -4.17 22.97 0.55
N MET A 135 -3.71 23.51 1.67
CA MET A 135 -2.29 23.49 2.04
C MET A 135 -1.79 22.05 2.26
N LEU A 136 -2.56 21.24 3.00
CA LEU A 136 -2.26 19.83 3.18
C LEU A 136 -2.24 19.08 1.85
N ALA A 137 -3.23 19.35 0.97
CA ALA A 137 -3.30 18.72 -0.34
C ALA A 137 -2.05 19.01 -1.20
N GLY A 138 -1.57 20.26 -1.19
CA GLY A 138 -0.32 20.64 -1.85
C GLY A 138 0.88 19.85 -1.33
N GLN A 139 1.02 19.75 -0.01
CA GLN A 139 2.11 19.00 0.64
C GLN A 139 2.05 17.50 0.35
N CYS A 140 0.85 16.91 0.28
CA CYS A 140 0.69 15.51 -0.11
C CYS A 140 1.15 15.27 -1.56
N ASN A 141 0.83 16.17 -2.48
CA ASN A 141 1.26 16.08 -3.88
C ASN A 141 2.79 16.13 -4.02
N GLU A 142 3.48 16.91 -3.19
CA GLU A 142 4.94 16.94 -3.15
C GLU A 142 5.54 15.58 -2.74
N MET A 143 4.89 14.84 -1.83
CA MET A 143 5.34 13.49 -1.43
C MET A 143 5.26 12.49 -2.58
N ASP A 144 4.22 12.59 -3.41
CA ASP A 144 4.10 11.76 -4.61
C ASP A 144 5.19 12.08 -5.64
N ALA A 145 5.58 13.35 -5.78
CA ALA A 145 6.69 13.74 -6.65
C ALA A 145 8.03 13.15 -6.17
N ILE A 146 8.31 13.20 -4.86
CA ILE A 146 9.52 12.58 -4.28
C ILE A 146 9.51 11.07 -4.50
N LYS A 147 8.36 10.43 -4.32
CA LYS A 147 8.19 8.99 -4.57
C LYS A 147 8.51 8.66 -6.04
N ALA A 148 7.93 9.39 -6.99
CA ALA A 148 8.18 9.18 -8.41
C ALA A 148 9.68 9.30 -8.75
N ARG A 149 10.33 10.35 -8.23
CA ARG A 149 11.78 10.54 -8.39
C ARG A 149 12.58 9.36 -7.83
N LYS A 150 12.32 8.97 -6.57
CA LYS A 150 13.01 7.85 -5.93
C LYS A 150 12.76 6.52 -6.65
N GLN A 151 11.56 6.29 -7.18
CA GLN A 151 11.26 5.09 -7.96
C GLN A 151 12.08 5.06 -9.25
N ASN A 152 12.19 6.18 -9.95
CA ASN A 152 12.98 6.30 -11.17
C ASN A 152 14.49 6.15 -10.91
N GLU A 153 15.00 6.68 -9.79
CA GLU A 153 16.40 6.54 -9.37
C GLU A 153 16.76 5.08 -9.05
N ASN A 154 15.87 4.35 -8.35
CA ASN A 154 16.14 2.98 -7.90
C ASN A 154 15.82 1.92 -8.94
N LEU A 155 14.94 2.22 -9.89
CA LEU A 155 14.55 1.30 -10.95
C LEU A 155 14.43 2.05 -12.29
N PRO A 156 15.57 2.39 -12.92
CA PRO A 156 15.60 3.01 -14.23
C PRO A 156 14.80 2.21 -15.27
N MET A 157 14.29 2.89 -16.30
CA MET A 157 13.38 2.31 -17.29
C MET A 157 13.89 1.00 -17.91
N HIS A 158 15.16 0.94 -18.32
CA HIS A 158 15.76 -0.26 -18.89
C HIS A 158 15.72 -1.45 -17.90
N MET A 159 16.00 -1.22 -16.62
CA MET A 159 15.93 -2.26 -15.58
C MET A 159 14.50 -2.70 -15.32
N TYR A 160 13.56 -1.75 -15.28
CA TYR A 160 12.14 -2.02 -15.13
C TYR A 160 11.63 -2.92 -16.27
N LEU A 161 11.88 -2.52 -17.52
CA LEU A 161 11.45 -3.26 -18.70
C LEU A 161 12.08 -4.66 -18.77
N ASN A 162 13.36 -4.79 -18.40
CA ASN A 162 14.00 -6.09 -18.33
C ASN A 162 13.32 -7.02 -17.32
N ARG A 163 12.95 -6.52 -16.13
CA ARG A 163 12.19 -7.32 -15.14
C ARG A 163 10.80 -7.70 -15.63
N CYS A 164 10.09 -6.78 -16.26
CA CYS A 164 8.78 -7.07 -16.85
C CYS A 164 8.87 -8.11 -17.96
N LYS A 165 9.92 -8.04 -18.80
CA LYS A 165 10.21 -9.06 -19.81
C LYS A 165 10.51 -10.43 -19.19
N MET A 166 11.31 -10.48 -18.13
CA MET A 166 11.58 -11.73 -17.40
C MET A 166 10.30 -12.36 -16.83
N GLU A 167 9.41 -11.55 -16.23
CA GLU A 167 8.12 -12.05 -15.72
C GLU A 167 7.20 -12.51 -16.86
N TRP A 168 7.15 -11.78 -17.98
CA TRP A 168 6.40 -12.15 -19.17
C TRP A 168 6.83 -13.54 -19.70
N GLU A 169 8.14 -13.73 -19.87
CA GLU A 169 8.73 -14.99 -20.32
C GLU A 169 8.47 -16.12 -19.31
N ALA A 170 8.51 -15.83 -18.00
CA ALA A 170 8.19 -16.81 -16.96
C ALA A 170 6.72 -17.26 -17.01
N TYR A 171 5.77 -16.34 -17.27
CA TYR A 171 4.36 -16.69 -17.44
C TYR A 171 4.12 -17.56 -18.67
N ILE A 172 4.76 -17.23 -19.80
CA ILE A 172 4.71 -18.06 -21.01
C ILE A 172 5.20 -19.48 -20.71
N ALA A 173 6.38 -19.60 -20.09
CA ALA A 173 6.93 -20.90 -19.70
C ALA A 173 6.01 -21.67 -18.74
N PHE A 174 5.38 -20.96 -17.79
CA PHE A 174 4.41 -21.55 -16.87
C PHE A 174 3.18 -22.10 -17.62
N PHE A 175 2.58 -21.34 -18.53
CA PHE A 175 1.41 -21.79 -19.28
C PHE A 175 1.73 -22.96 -20.21
N ARG A 176 2.88 -22.93 -20.88
CA ARG A 176 3.39 -24.05 -21.70
C ARG A 176 3.52 -25.33 -20.89
N LYS A 177 4.19 -25.25 -19.73
CA LYS A 177 4.42 -26.39 -18.83
C LYS A 177 3.12 -27.06 -18.37
N HIS A 178 2.02 -26.32 -18.31
CA HIS A 178 0.72 -26.82 -17.86
C HIS A 178 -0.27 -27.04 -19.02
N ASN A 179 0.18 -27.02 -20.28
CA ASN A 179 -0.67 -27.20 -21.47
C ASN A 179 -1.86 -26.23 -21.52
N LEU A 180 -1.66 -24.98 -21.10
CA LEU A 180 -2.69 -23.93 -21.09
C LEU A 180 -2.67 -23.05 -22.37
N VAL A 181 -1.81 -23.37 -23.33
CA VAL A 181 -1.64 -22.67 -24.61
C VAL A 181 -1.50 -23.67 -25.76
N ASP A 182 -1.85 -23.25 -26.97
CA ASP A 182 -1.72 -24.03 -28.21
C ASP A 182 -0.30 -23.94 -28.82
N ASP A 183 -0.06 -24.59 -29.96
CA ASP A 183 1.27 -24.74 -30.58
C ASP A 183 1.81 -23.49 -31.31
N ARG A 184 1.15 -22.33 -31.22
CA ARG A 184 1.65 -21.09 -31.85
C ARG A 184 2.98 -20.65 -31.23
N PRO A 185 3.82 -19.86 -31.93
CA PRO A 185 5.02 -19.28 -31.34
C PRO A 185 4.70 -18.40 -30.13
N ASP A 186 5.63 -18.36 -29.17
CA ASP A 186 5.50 -17.53 -27.99
C ASP A 186 5.52 -16.03 -28.37
N PRO A 187 4.61 -15.21 -27.83
CA PRO A 187 4.54 -13.80 -28.17
C PRO A 187 5.74 -13.03 -27.58
N PRO A 188 6.39 -12.13 -28.35
CA PRO A 188 7.46 -11.30 -27.81
C PRO A 188 6.93 -10.31 -26.79
N TYR A 189 7.81 -9.86 -25.89
CA TYR A 189 7.46 -8.78 -24.96
C TYR A 189 7.16 -7.48 -25.74
N PRO A 190 6.00 -6.83 -25.52
CA PRO A 190 5.50 -5.80 -26.44
C PRO A 190 6.09 -4.40 -26.23
N TYR A 191 6.86 -4.17 -25.16
CA TYR A 191 7.35 -2.82 -24.79
C TYR A 191 8.86 -2.69 -24.94
N THR A 192 9.28 -1.59 -25.56
CA THR A 192 10.67 -1.10 -25.66
C THR A 192 10.84 0.18 -24.84
N GLU A 193 12.09 0.60 -24.59
CA GLU A 193 12.37 1.89 -23.93
C GLU A 193 11.79 3.08 -24.71
N GLU A 194 11.83 3.03 -26.04
CA GLU A 194 11.27 4.08 -26.89
C GLU A 194 9.75 4.17 -26.74
N THR A 195 9.05 3.03 -26.85
CA THR A 195 7.59 3.01 -26.66
C THR A 195 7.19 3.46 -25.26
N MET A 196 7.92 3.04 -24.23
CA MET A 196 7.62 3.42 -22.85
C MET A 196 7.89 4.91 -22.60
N SER A 197 9.00 5.44 -23.11
CA SER A 197 9.31 6.87 -23.03
C SER A 197 8.26 7.72 -23.72
N HIS A 198 7.80 7.30 -24.90
CA HIS A 198 6.70 7.96 -25.61
C HIS A 198 5.41 7.96 -24.79
N LEU A 199 5.05 6.83 -24.17
CA LEU A 199 3.87 6.72 -23.31
C LEU A 199 3.96 7.61 -22.07
N VAL A 200 5.13 7.68 -21.42
CA VAL A 200 5.36 8.55 -20.26
C VAL A 200 5.22 10.02 -20.64
N GLN A 201 5.86 10.46 -21.73
CA GLN A 201 5.75 11.83 -22.23
C GLN A 201 4.31 12.19 -22.62
N LYS A 202 3.58 11.24 -23.24
CA LYS A 202 2.16 11.39 -23.56
C LYS A 202 1.32 11.59 -22.30
N ALA A 203 1.56 10.81 -21.24
CA ALA A 203 0.88 10.95 -19.96
C ALA A 203 1.19 12.30 -19.29
N GLU A 204 2.45 12.75 -19.31
CA GLU A 204 2.86 14.04 -18.76
C GLU A 204 2.14 15.21 -19.44
N LYS A 205 2.05 15.20 -20.78
CA LYS A 205 1.29 16.20 -21.55
C LYS A 205 -0.19 16.20 -21.20
N MET A 206 -0.81 15.01 -21.08
CA MET A 206 -2.22 14.89 -20.66
C MET A 206 -2.45 15.49 -19.27
N TRP A 207 -1.53 15.25 -18.33
CA TRP A 207 -1.62 15.82 -16.98
C TRP A 207 -1.36 17.32 -16.92
N ALA A 208 -0.56 17.85 -17.84
CA ALA A 208 -0.41 19.29 -18.04
C ALA A 208 -1.65 19.96 -18.67
N GLY A 209 -2.68 19.17 -19.03
CA GLY A 209 -3.91 19.66 -19.67
C GLY A 209 -3.78 19.85 -21.18
N GLU A 210 -2.70 19.36 -21.79
CA GLU A 210 -2.53 19.39 -23.24
C GLU A 210 -3.48 18.39 -23.91
N LYS A 211 -4.08 18.80 -25.03
CA LYS A 211 -4.85 17.88 -25.87
C LYS A 211 -3.89 16.93 -26.58
N VAL A 212 -3.85 15.67 -26.14
CA VAL A 212 -3.11 14.64 -26.86
C VAL A 212 -4.04 13.88 -27.80
N THR A 213 -3.68 13.81 -29.07
CA THR A 213 -4.43 13.02 -30.07
C THR A 213 -4.27 11.52 -29.80
N ALA A 214 -5.35 10.76 -30.01
CA ALA A 214 -5.24 9.31 -30.10
C ALA A 214 -4.49 9.00 -31.41
N ASP A 215 -3.40 8.25 -31.28
CA ASP A 215 -2.66 7.71 -32.42
C ASP A 215 -3.29 6.38 -32.82
#